data_AF-R7LDR1-F1
#
_entry.id   AF-R7LDR1-F1
#
_cell.length_a   1.000
_cell.length_b   1.000
_cell.length_c   1.000
_cell.angle_alpha   90.00
_cell.angle_beta   90.00
_cell.angle_gamma   90.00
#
_symmetry.space_group_name_H-M   'P 1'
#
loop_
_entity.id
_entity.type
_entity.pdbx_description
1 polymer ?
#
loop_
_entity_poly.entity_id
_entity_poly.type
_entity_poly.pdbx_seq_one_letter_code
_entity_poly.pdbx_strand_id
1 'polypeptide(L)'
;MTTSEQVFTFTMSVLEKQTLLNLQEWPWSVFQVVPTTPEKFDDTVATCKKRGFVAYHDTDRTFCIIHLCSGDQDGKFPEHHIEINSQDQAEKFLQTLQNAMTQAAVWYYANVIAQ
;
A
#
# COMPACT_ATOMS: atom_id res chain seq x y z
N MET A 1 -2.85 16.42 -6.00
CA MET A 1 -2.34 15.82 -4.76
C MET A 1 -3.31 16.12 -3.65
N THR A 2 -4.04 15.13 -3.17
CA THR A 2 -4.76 15.25 -1.90
C THR A 2 -3.70 15.18 -0.81
N THR A 3 -3.41 16.30 -0.15
CA THR A 3 -2.50 16.33 1.00
C THR A 3 -3.10 15.46 2.09
N SER A 4 -2.46 14.32 2.37
CA SER A 4 -2.77 13.54 3.56
C SER A 4 -2.32 14.33 4.77
N GLU A 5 -3.22 14.58 5.73
CA GLU A 5 -2.89 15.25 7.00
C GLU A 5 -1.96 14.39 7.88
N GLN A 6 -1.91 13.08 7.61
CA GLN A 6 -1.08 12.11 8.30
C GLN A 6 0.10 11.67 7.44
N VAL A 7 1.31 11.68 8.00
CA VAL A 7 2.51 11.07 7.42
C VAL A 7 2.63 9.66 7.94
N PHE A 8 2.86 8.70 7.04
CA PHE A 8 2.95 7.27 7.39
C PHE A 8 4.39 6.78 7.40
N THR A 9 4.68 5.85 8.32
CA THR A 9 5.97 5.19 8.43
C THR A 9 5.91 3.80 7.83
N PHE A 10 6.87 3.49 6.97
CA PHE A 10 6.98 2.19 6.29
C PHE A 10 8.27 1.48 6.70
N THR A 11 8.18 0.16 6.86
CA THR A 11 9.35 -0.71 6.84
C THR A 11 9.27 -1.66 5.67
N MET A 12 10.42 -1.99 5.07
CA MET A 12 10.49 -2.89 3.92
C MET A 12 10.94 -4.28 4.36
N SER A 13 10.29 -5.31 3.82
CA SER A 13 10.69 -6.71 3.97
C SER A 13 10.61 -7.42 2.63
N VAL A 14 11.25 -8.58 2.53
CA VAL A 14 11.21 -9.42 1.32
C VAL A 14 10.74 -10.82 1.71
N LEU A 15 9.64 -11.25 1.10
CA LEU A 15 9.08 -12.58 1.29
C LEU A 15 8.97 -13.27 -0.07
N GLU A 16 9.60 -14.42 -0.25
CA GLU A 16 9.54 -15.20 -1.51
C GLU A 16 9.81 -14.38 -2.79
N LYS A 17 10.79 -13.47 -2.73
CA LYS A 17 11.16 -12.50 -3.80
C LYS A 17 10.17 -11.37 -4.04
N GLN A 18 9.14 -11.24 -3.21
CA GLN A 18 8.20 -10.13 -3.23
C GLN A 18 8.66 -9.07 -2.24
N THR A 19 8.68 -7.82 -2.69
CA THR A 19 8.93 -6.67 -1.81
C THR A 19 7.64 -6.27 -1.12
N LEU A 20 7.65 -6.26 0.19
CA LEU A 20 6.54 -5.86 1.04
C LEU A 20 6.87 -4.56 1.78
N LEU A 21 5.89 -3.66 1.84
CA LEU A 21 5.93 -2.44 2.63
C LEU A 21 4.93 -2.56 3.77
N ASN A 22 5.45 -2.57 4.97
CA ASN A 22 4.70 -2.76 6.20
C ASN A 22 4.42 -1.41 6.83
N LEU A 23 3.15 -1.02 6.89
CA LEU A 23 2.73 0.19 7.58
C LEU A 23 2.88 0.00 9.10
N GLN A 24 3.52 0.95 9.78
CA GLN A 24 3.80 0.85 11.22
C GLN A 24 2.71 1.48 12.10
N GLU A 25 1.79 2.24 11.51
CA GLU A 25 0.64 2.83 12.19
C GLU A 25 -0.69 2.27 11.64
N TRP A 26 -1.81 2.54 12.33
CA TRP A 26 -3.14 2.16 11.85
C TRP A 26 -3.35 2.60 10.39
N PRO A 27 -3.86 1.73 9.50
CA PRO A 27 -4.45 0.40 9.76
C PRO A 27 -3.50 -0.82 9.85
N TRP A 28 -2.18 -0.60 9.95
CA TRP A 28 -1.15 -1.65 9.98
C TRP A 28 -1.21 -2.58 8.76
N SER A 29 -1.52 -1.99 7.62
CA SER A 29 -1.61 -2.70 6.35
C SER A 29 -0.24 -3.15 5.82
N VAL A 30 -0.26 -4.29 5.15
CA VAL A 30 0.85 -4.79 4.35
C VAL A 30 0.54 -4.51 2.89
N PHE A 31 1.48 -3.84 2.24
CA PHE A 31 1.43 -3.54 0.83
C PHE A 31 2.48 -4.36 0.08
N GLN A 32 2.12 -4.86 -1.09
CA GLN A 32 3.07 -5.53 -1.97
C GLN A 32 3.42 -4.61 -3.14
N VAL A 33 4.72 -4.52 -3.43
CA VAL A 33 5.22 -3.92 -4.67
C VAL A 33 5.14 -4.97 -5.77
N VAL A 34 4.46 -4.62 -6.85
CA VAL A 34 4.35 -5.42 -8.06
C VAL A 34 5.21 -4.77 -9.15
N PRO A 35 6.36 -5.37 -9.51
CA PRO A 35 7.17 -4.88 -10.61
C PRO A 35 6.41 -4.98 -11.94
N THR A 36 6.62 -4.01 -12.82
CA THR A 36 6.07 -3.97 -14.18
C THR A 36 7.02 -3.23 -15.11
N THR A 37 6.66 -3.10 -16.38
CA THR A 37 7.32 -2.23 -17.35
C THR A 37 6.34 -1.14 -17.82
N PRO A 38 6.84 0.00 -18.36
CA PRO A 38 5.97 1.06 -18.87
C PRO A 38 4.95 0.58 -19.90
N GLU A 39 5.33 -0.38 -20.76
CA GLU A 39 4.46 -0.92 -21.82
C GLU A 39 3.33 -1.78 -21.27
N LYS A 40 3.54 -2.43 -20.12
CA LYS A 40 2.57 -3.33 -19.48
C LYS A 40 1.90 -2.72 -18.27
N PHE A 41 2.21 -1.46 -17.95
CA PHE A 41 1.81 -0.84 -16.69
C PHE A 41 0.29 -0.84 -16.52
N ASP A 42 -0.45 -0.36 -17.53
CA ASP A 42 -1.91 -0.26 -17.45
C ASP A 42 -2.58 -1.63 -17.36
N ASP A 43 -2.07 -2.63 -18.08
CA ASP A 43 -2.54 -4.02 -18.01
C ASP A 43 -2.30 -4.64 -16.63
N THR A 44 -1.11 -4.41 -16.06
CA THR A 44 -0.77 -4.86 -14.70
C THR A 44 -1.67 -4.19 -13.68
N VAL A 45 -1.86 -2.86 -13.74
CA VAL A 45 -2.76 -2.13 -12.83
C VAL A 45 -4.19 -2.62 -12.97
N ALA A 46 -4.69 -2.82 -14.19
CA ALA A 46 -6.03 -3.34 -14.43
C ALA A 46 -6.20 -4.75 -13.85
N THR A 47 -5.17 -5.60 -13.95
CA THR A 47 -5.16 -6.94 -13.35
C THR A 47 -5.15 -6.87 -11.83
N CYS A 48 -4.31 -6.02 -11.24
CA CYS A 48 -4.24 -5.82 -9.79
C CYS A 48 -5.55 -5.25 -9.21
N LYS A 49 -6.22 -4.33 -9.93
CA LYS A 49 -7.50 -3.75 -9.51
C LYS A 49 -8.62 -4.78 -9.37
N LYS A 50 -8.54 -5.92 -10.08
CA LYS A 50 -9.49 -7.03 -9.90
C LYS A 50 -9.39 -7.69 -8.52
N ARG A 51 -8.27 -7.50 -7.80
CA ARG A 51 -8.04 -8.05 -6.46
C ARG A 51 -8.30 -7.05 -5.34
N GLY A 52 -8.38 -5.75 -5.63
CA GLY A 52 -8.63 -4.72 -4.63
C GLY A 52 -8.01 -3.38 -4.96
N PHE A 53 -7.58 -2.65 -3.93
CA PHE A 53 -6.96 -1.34 -4.07
C PHE A 53 -5.57 -1.43 -4.70
N VAL A 54 -5.28 -0.44 -5.55
CA VAL A 54 -3.98 -0.29 -6.22
C VAL A 54 -3.57 1.17 -6.16
N ALA A 55 -2.32 1.42 -5.78
CA ALA A 55 -1.68 2.73 -5.86
C ALA A 55 -0.45 2.66 -6.76
N TYR A 56 0.00 3.80 -7.25
CA TYR A 56 1.18 3.90 -8.09
C TYR A 56 1.75 5.31 -8.02
N HIS A 57 3.01 5.45 -8.40
CA HIS A 57 3.65 6.75 -8.51
C HIS A 57 3.13 7.50 -9.74
N ASP A 58 3.05 8.83 -9.67
CA ASP A 58 2.45 9.64 -10.74
C ASP A 58 3.22 9.55 -12.06
N THR A 59 4.55 9.40 -11.99
CA THR A 59 5.43 9.39 -13.17
C THR A 59 6.16 8.07 -13.39
N ASP A 60 6.32 7.24 -12.36
CA ASP A 60 7.07 5.99 -12.49
C ASP A 60 6.12 4.86 -12.84
N ARG A 61 6.39 4.20 -13.97
CA ARG A 61 5.59 3.11 -14.53
C ARG A 61 6.30 1.76 -14.45
N THR A 62 7.27 1.61 -13.57
CA THR A 62 8.04 0.36 -13.37
C THR A 62 7.51 -0.49 -12.21
N PHE A 63 6.56 0.04 -11.43
CA PHE A 63 5.90 -0.71 -10.36
C PHE A 63 4.50 -0.17 -10.05
N CYS A 64 3.66 -1.00 -9.45
CA CYS A 64 2.48 -0.54 -8.72
C CYS A 64 2.44 -1.20 -7.33
N ILE A 65 1.58 -0.69 -6.45
CA ILE A 65 1.41 -1.17 -5.09
C ILE A 65 0.00 -1.73 -4.93
N ILE A 66 -0.11 -2.92 -4.35
CA ILE A 66 -1.39 -3.54 -4.00
C ILE A 66 -1.50 -3.71 -2.48
N HIS A 67 -2.72 -3.64 -1.96
CA HIS A 67 -3.00 -3.99 -0.57
C HIS A 67 -3.18 -5.51 -0.46
N LEU A 68 -2.42 -6.17 0.42
CA LEU A 68 -2.55 -7.59 0.68
C LEU A 68 -3.51 -7.87 1.83
N CYS A 69 -3.17 -7.36 3.01
CA CYS A 69 -3.93 -7.59 4.23
C CYS A 69 -3.68 -6.46 5.24
N SER A 70 -4.56 -6.37 6.22
CA SER A 70 -4.39 -5.61 7.45
C SER A 70 -4.34 -6.59 8.62
N GLY A 71 -3.33 -6.49 9.49
CA GLY A 71 -3.22 -7.31 10.69
C GLY A 71 -2.23 -8.49 10.58
N ASP A 72 -1.75 -8.88 11.76
CA ASP A 72 -0.78 -9.95 12.08
C ASP A 72 0.47 -10.02 11.19
N GLN A 73 1.21 -8.89 11.07
CA GLN A 73 2.54 -8.84 10.41
C GLN A 73 3.55 -9.76 11.15
N ASP A 74 3.42 -11.07 11.00
CA ASP A 74 4.16 -12.13 11.69
C ASP A 74 4.10 -12.04 13.23
N GLY A 75 2.93 -11.76 13.83
CA GLY A 75 2.78 -11.62 15.28
C GLY A 75 3.21 -10.27 15.83
N LYS A 76 3.74 -9.36 14.99
CA LYS A 76 4.36 -8.10 15.44
C LYS A 76 3.34 -7.07 15.91
N PHE A 77 2.12 -7.12 15.36
CA PHE A 77 1.01 -6.29 15.77
C PHE A 77 -0.11 -7.23 16.19
N PRO A 78 -0.75 -7.02 17.37
CA PRO A 78 -1.90 -7.81 17.76
C PRO A 78 -2.89 -7.90 16.59
N GLU A 79 -3.63 -9.01 16.46
CA GLU A 79 -4.80 -9.07 15.59
C GLU A 79 -5.78 -7.96 16.03
N HIS A 80 -5.57 -6.76 15.51
CA HIS A 80 -6.48 -5.65 15.64
C HIS A 80 -7.47 -5.86 14.51
N HIS A 81 -8.47 -6.70 14.76
CA HIS A 81 -9.68 -6.67 13.97
C HIS A 81 -10.17 -5.22 13.98
N ILE A 82 -10.10 -4.58 12.82
CA ILE A 82 -10.64 -3.24 12.65
C ILE A 82 -12.14 -3.41 12.65
N GLU A 83 -12.76 -3.16 13.81
CA GLU A 83 -14.21 -3.16 13.93
C GLU A 83 -14.79 -1.99 13.14
N ILE A 84 -15.34 -2.29 11.97
CA ILE A 84 -16.06 -1.36 11.12
C ILE A 84 -17.56 -1.57 11.38
N ASN A 85 -18.10 -0.82 12.33
CA ASN A 85 -19.48 -0.95 12.79
C ASN A 85 -20.40 0.16 12.26
N SER A 86 -19.88 1.12 11.49
CA SER A 86 -20.65 2.19 10.85
C SER A 86 -20.08 2.57 9.48
N GLN A 87 -20.89 3.25 8.67
CA GLN A 87 -20.47 3.80 7.39
C GLN A 87 -19.33 4.81 7.54
N ASP A 88 -19.42 5.73 8.51
CA ASP A 88 -18.37 6.72 8.77
C ASP A 88 -17.02 6.07 9.12
N GLN A 89 -17.05 4.97 9.89
CA GLN A 89 -15.84 4.20 10.20
C GLN A 89 -15.27 3.52 8.96
N ALA A 90 -16.13 2.98 8.10
CA ALA A 90 -15.72 2.37 6.84
C ALA A 90 -15.06 3.42 5.93
N GLU A 91 -15.68 4.58 5.77
CA GLU A 91 -15.17 5.68 4.95
C GLU A 91 -13.83 6.18 5.48
N LYS A 92 -13.71 6.39 6.79
CA LYS A 92 -12.44 6.79 7.42
C LYS A 92 -11.34 5.75 7.19
N PHE A 93 -11.64 4.47 7.38
CA PHE A 93 -10.69 3.39 7.12
C PHE A 93 -10.23 3.37 5.66
N LEU A 94 -11.16 3.39 4.72
CA LEU A 94 -10.84 3.37 3.29
C LEU A 94 -10.04 4.60 2.86
N GLN A 95 -10.36 5.79 3.38
CA GLN A 95 -9.62 7.01 3.09
C GLN A 95 -8.19 6.94 3.63
N THR A 96 -8.01 6.47 4.87
CA THR A 96 -6.68 6.30 5.46
C THR A 96 -5.87 5.25 4.71
N LEU A 97 -6.47 4.12 4.34
CA LEU A 97 -5.83 3.09 3.54
C LEU A 97 -5.36 3.65 2.19
N GLN A 98 -6.20 4.37 1.47
CA GLN A 98 -5.84 4.96 0.17
C GLN A 98 -4.71 5.99 0.31
N ASN A 99 -4.74 6.82 1.35
CA ASN A 99 -3.69 7.78 1.65
C ASN A 99 -2.35 7.08 1.94
N ALA A 100 -2.38 6.04 2.77
CA ALA A 100 -1.20 5.24 3.10
C ALA A 100 -0.62 4.54 1.86
N MET A 101 -1.46 3.95 1.01
CA MET A 101 -1.03 3.31 -0.23
C MET A 101 -0.38 4.31 -1.21
N THR A 102 -0.94 5.52 -1.32
CA THR A 102 -0.39 6.58 -2.16
C THR A 102 0.98 7.02 -1.65
N GLN A 103 1.11 7.24 -0.34
CA GLN A 103 2.40 7.56 0.28
C GLN A 103 3.41 6.42 0.15
N ALA A 104 2.98 5.16 0.23
CA ALA A 104 3.85 4.01 0.04
C ALA A 104 4.49 4.00 -1.35
N ALA A 105 3.75 4.42 -2.39
CA ALA A 105 4.28 4.48 -3.76
C ALA A 105 5.36 5.55 -3.89
N VAL A 106 5.12 6.73 -3.31
CA VAL A 106 6.11 7.82 -3.26
C VAL A 106 7.32 7.41 -2.42
N TRP A 107 7.09 6.79 -1.26
CA TRP A 107 8.14 6.34 -0.35
C TRP A 107 9.04 5.31 -1.03
N TYR A 108 8.47 4.31 -1.70
CA TYR A 108 9.24 3.28 -2.39
C TYR A 108 10.07 3.86 -3.53
N TYR A 109 9.47 4.75 -4.34
CA TYR A 109 10.21 5.45 -5.38
C TYR A 109 11.41 6.20 -4.81
N ALA A 110 11.18 7.04 -3.79
CA ALA A 110 12.22 7.90 -3.21
C ALA A 110 13.33 7.12 -2.48
N ASN A 111 13.00 6.00 -1.83
CA ASN A 111 13.93 5.26 -0.99
C ASN A 111 14.53 4.02 -1.66
N VAL A 112 14.03 3.59 -2.82
CA VAL A 112 14.51 2.36 -3.49
C VAL A 112 14.84 2.60 -4.95
N ILE A 113 13.98 3.30 -5.69
CA ILE A 113 14.18 3.47 -7.14
C ILE A 113 15.11 4.65 -7.47
N ALA A 114 14.96 5.78 -6.79
CA ALA A 114 15.69 7.00 -7.06
C ALA A 114 17.07 7.10 -6.37
N GLN A 115 17.54 6.01 -5.73
CA GLN A 115 18.86 5.94 -5.10
C GLN A 115 20.00 5.74 -6.11
#